data_AF-A0AAW5S6T4-F1
#
_entry.id   AF-A0AAW5S6T4-F1
#
_cell.length_a   1.000
_cell.length_b   1.000
_cell.length_c   1.000
_cell.angle_alpha   90.00
_cell.angle_beta   90.00
_cell.angle_gamma   90.00
#
_symmetry.space_group_name_H-M   'P 1'
#
loop_
_entity.id
_entity.type
_entity.pdbx_description
1 polymer ?
#
loop_
_entity_poly.entity_id
_entity_poly.type
_entity_poly.pdbx_seq_one_letter_code
_entity_poly.pdbx_strand_id
1 'polypeptide(L)'
;MSAACDRNAASGRDLIDQLPPEQVAPDGTVEPIDAAFGAIVATIGARLRCEMRTLSADTCRRDARWRVDLHGCEQVNMCGQHKSAWVREMRAQEGNPRCAHCGHEFDSLDDAVRITAI
;
A
#
# COMPACT_ATOMS: atom_id res chain seq x y z
N MET A 1 14.99 -11.64 -46.36
CA MET A 1 16.15 -11.53 -45.47
C MET A 1 15.61 -11.26 -44.09
N SER A 2 15.65 -12.27 -43.21
CA SER A 2 15.11 -12.22 -41.85
C SER A 2 16.29 -11.97 -40.90
N ALA A 3 16.24 -10.89 -40.12
CA ALA A 3 17.22 -10.64 -39.07
C ALA A 3 16.65 -11.12 -37.73
N ALA A 4 17.21 -12.22 -37.23
CA ALA A 4 17.22 -12.55 -35.81
C ALA A 4 18.44 -11.89 -35.14
N CYS A 5 18.49 -11.93 -33.80
CA CYS A 5 19.54 -11.47 -32.87
C CYS A 5 19.39 -10.02 -32.35
N ASP A 6 19.42 -9.70 -31.05
CA ASP A 6 19.70 -10.49 -29.84
C ASP A 6 19.00 -9.88 -28.61
N ARG A 7 18.35 -10.72 -27.80
CA ARG A 7 17.94 -10.38 -26.43
C ARG A 7 19.15 -10.58 -25.53
N ASN A 8 19.87 -9.50 -25.23
CA ASN A 8 20.92 -9.54 -24.22
C ASN A 8 20.26 -9.56 -22.83
N ALA A 9 19.87 -10.74 -22.37
CA ALA A 9 19.50 -10.96 -20.98
C ALA A 9 20.80 -11.08 -20.18
N ALA A 10 21.23 -9.97 -19.58
CA ALA A 10 22.26 -9.99 -18.56
C ALA A 10 21.86 -11.06 -17.53
N SER A 11 22.75 -12.03 -17.29
CA SER A 11 22.52 -13.04 -16.29
C SER A 11 22.56 -12.37 -14.91
N GLY A 12 21.92 -12.96 -13.90
CA GLY A 12 21.96 -12.43 -12.53
C GLY A 12 23.37 -12.27 -11.95
N ARG A 13 24.39 -12.84 -12.61
CA ARG A 13 25.81 -12.72 -12.25
C ARG A 13 26.44 -11.40 -12.73
N ASP A 14 25.95 -10.83 -13.83
CA ASP A 14 26.47 -9.59 -14.43
C ASP A 14 26.03 -8.32 -13.69
N LEU A 15 25.04 -8.45 -12.78
CA LEU A 15 24.55 -7.37 -11.92
C LEU A 15 25.30 -7.26 -10.60
N ILE A 16 26.04 -8.30 -10.19
CA ILE A 16 26.81 -8.32 -8.93
C ILE A 16 27.98 -7.33 -9.00
N ASP A 17 28.61 -7.19 -10.17
CA ASP A 17 29.73 -6.27 -10.40
C ASP A 17 29.32 -4.78 -10.40
N GLN A 18 28.02 -4.48 -10.29
CA GLN A 18 27.46 -3.13 -10.26
C GLN A 18 26.99 -2.69 -8.87
N LEU A 19 27.11 -3.54 -7.85
CA LEU A 19 26.73 -3.19 -6.49
C LEU A 19 27.85 -2.38 -5.80
N PRO A 20 27.52 -1.29 -5.09
CA PRO A 20 28.51 -0.56 -4.31
C PRO A 20 29.12 -1.44 -3.21
N PRO A 21 30.42 -1.29 -2.89
CA PRO A 21 31.16 -2.19 -2.00
C PRO A 21 30.61 -2.22 -0.57
N GLU A 22 29.81 -1.23 -0.18
CA GLU A 22 29.06 -1.20 1.08
C GLU A 22 28.00 -2.31 1.24
N GLN A 23 27.66 -3.01 0.15
CA GLN A 23 26.67 -4.09 0.12
C GLN A 23 27.30 -5.49 0.03
N VAL A 24 28.63 -5.60 0.10
CA VAL A 24 29.38 -6.86 0.04
C VAL A 24 30.06 -7.08 1.38
N ALA A 25 29.77 -8.21 2.04
CA ALA A 25 30.46 -8.59 3.25
C ALA A 25 31.97 -8.78 2.97
N PRO A 26 32.85 -8.55 3.96
CA PRO A 26 34.30 -8.57 3.76
C PRO A 26 34.88 -9.93 3.30
N ASP A 27 34.09 -11.00 3.35
CA ASP A 27 34.42 -12.34 2.82
C ASP A 27 33.93 -12.58 1.39
N GLY A 28 33.42 -11.54 0.71
CA GLY A 28 32.88 -11.62 -0.65
C GLY A 28 31.48 -12.22 -0.73
N THR A 29 30.79 -12.42 0.40
CA THR A 29 29.40 -12.85 0.39
C THR A 29 28.47 -11.65 0.25
N VAL A 30 27.53 -11.75 -0.69
CA VAL A 30 26.38 -10.85 -0.75
C VAL A 30 25.41 -11.35 0.31
N GLU A 31 24.95 -10.49 1.23
CA GLU A 31 23.84 -10.89 2.12
C GLU A 31 22.72 -11.44 1.24
N PRO A 32 22.18 -12.64 1.54
CA PRO A 32 21.29 -13.30 0.60
C PRO A 32 20.10 -12.39 0.35
N ILE A 33 19.95 -11.93 -0.89
CA ILE A 33 18.79 -11.18 -1.38
C ILE A 33 17.50 -11.89 -0.93
N ASP A 34 17.54 -13.21 -0.80
CA ASP A 34 16.48 -14.07 -0.28
C ASP A 34 16.02 -13.73 1.15
N ALA A 35 16.92 -13.30 2.04
CA ALA A 35 16.57 -12.93 3.42
C ALA A 35 15.86 -11.55 3.46
N ALA A 36 16.39 -10.57 2.73
CA ALA A 36 15.77 -9.24 2.62
C ALA A 36 14.42 -9.31 1.87
N PHE A 37 14.38 -10.04 0.77
CA PHE A 37 13.14 -10.32 0.03
C PHE A 37 12.15 -11.11 0.88
N GLY A 38 12.63 -12.12 1.62
CA GLY A 38 11.82 -12.89 2.57
C GLY A 38 11.20 -12.01 3.66
N ALA A 39 11.95 -11.05 4.20
CA ALA A 39 11.43 -10.09 5.19
C ALA A 39 10.36 -9.16 4.59
N ILE A 40 10.55 -8.70 3.35
CA ILE A 40 9.55 -7.90 2.62
C ILE A 40 8.28 -8.72 2.38
N VAL A 41 8.42 -9.95 1.89
CA VAL A 41 7.29 -10.88 1.65
C VAL A 41 6.55 -11.21 2.96
N ALA A 42 7.28 -11.45 4.05
CA ALA A 42 6.68 -11.67 5.36
C ALA A 42 5.87 -10.45 5.84
N THR A 43 6.34 -9.24 5.53
CA THR A 43 5.62 -7.99 5.83
C THR A 43 4.36 -7.83 4.95
N ILE A 44 4.41 -8.27 3.69
CA ILE A 44 3.25 -8.31 2.79
C ILE A 44 2.20 -9.32 3.28
N GLY A 45 2.63 -10.44 3.87
CA GLY A 45 1.76 -11.44 4.49
C GLY A 45 1.14 -11.00 5.83
N ALA A 46 1.67 -9.94 6.45
CA ALA A 46 1.14 -9.42 7.70
C ALA A 46 -0.21 -8.75 7.47
N ARG A 47 -1.19 -9.07 8.32
CA ARG A 47 -2.51 -8.43 8.24
C ARG A 47 -2.39 -6.97 8.63
N LEU A 48 -2.78 -6.08 7.71
CA LEU A 48 -2.91 -4.66 7.99
C LEU A 48 -3.86 -4.43 9.16
N ARG A 49 -3.56 -3.43 9.99
CA ARG A 49 -4.40 -3.06 11.13
C ARG A 49 -5.34 -1.93 10.76
N CYS A 50 -6.48 -1.87 11.43
CA CYS A 50 -7.39 -0.74 11.33
C CYS A 50 -6.74 0.51 11.91
N GLU A 51 -6.74 1.61 11.15
CA GLU A 51 -6.08 2.87 11.51
C GLU A 51 -7.01 3.82 12.29
N MET A 52 -8.31 3.50 12.35
CA MET A 52 -9.31 4.29 13.07
C MET A 52 -9.12 4.24 14.59
N ARG A 53 -9.49 5.33 15.26
CA ARG A 53 -9.59 5.40 16.73
C ARG A 53 -10.92 4.82 17.20
N THR A 54 -10.92 4.25 18.40
CA THR A 54 -12.12 3.86 19.13
C THR A 54 -12.77 5.09 19.77
N LEU A 55 -13.98 4.89 20.33
CA LEU A 55 -14.64 5.92 21.14
C LEU A 55 -13.84 6.31 22.40
N SER A 56 -12.94 5.44 22.88
CA SER A 56 -12.00 5.73 23.97
C SER A 56 -10.73 6.47 23.50
N ALA A 57 -10.67 6.91 22.24
CA ALA A 57 -9.52 7.53 21.58
C ALA A 57 -8.28 6.63 21.37
N ASP A 58 -8.35 5.35 21.75
CA ASP A 58 -7.32 4.34 21.49
C ASP A 58 -7.31 3.90 20.02
N THR A 59 -6.17 3.40 19.53
CA THR A 59 -6.10 2.79 18.19
C THR A 59 -6.90 1.48 18.15
N CYS A 60 -7.70 1.30 17.10
CA CYS A 60 -8.41 0.05 16.88
C CYS A 60 -7.41 -1.11 16.64
N ARG A 61 -7.56 -2.20 17.41
CA ARG A 61 -6.67 -3.37 17.29
C ARG A 61 -7.15 -4.44 16.29
N ARG A 62 -8.28 -4.23 15.62
CA ARG A 62 -8.83 -5.20 14.66
C ARG A 62 -8.03 -5.18 13.36
N ASP A 63 -8.00 -6.33 12.68
CA ASP A 63 -7.43 -6.42 11.34
C ASP A 63 -8.27 -5.59 10.36
N ALA A 64 -7.60 -4.87 9.47
CA ALA A 64 -8.21 -4.26 8.32
C ALA A 64 -8.61 -5.33 7.30
N ARG A 65 -9.72 -5.06 6.63
CA ARG A 65 -10.25 -5.84 5.50
C ARG A 65 -10.66 -4.95 4.33
N TRP A 66 -10.51 -3.64 4.52
CA TRP A 66 -10.93 -2.62 3.57
C TRP A 66 -9.88 -1.52 3.54
N ARG A 67 -9.53 -1.06 2.33
CA ARG A 67 -8.81 0.18 2.10
C ARG A 67 -9.79 1.20 1.52
N VAL A 68 -9.86 2.35 2.16
CA VAL A 68 -10.65 3.51 1.72
C VAL A 68 -9.67 4.52 1.14
N ASP A 69 -9.90 4.90 -0.11
CA ASP A 69 -9.10 5.86 -0.86
C ASP A 69 -9.99 7.03 -1.27
N LEU A 70 -9.79 8.19 -0.66
CA LEU A 70 -10.50 9.43 -0.98
C LEU A 70 -9.79 10.09 -2.15
N HIS A 71 -10.20 9.71 -3.37
CA HIS A 71 -9.71 10.17 -4.68
C HIS A 71 -8.19 10.34 -4.83
N GLY A 72 -7.38 9.68 -3.99
CA GLY A 72 -5.92 9.76 -3.95
C GLY A 72 -5.31 10.68 -2.89
N CYS A 73 -6.08 11.55 -2.23
CA CYS A 73 -5.55 12.47 -1.20
C CYS A 73 -5.40 11.81 0.17
N GLU A 74 -6.32 10.92 0.54
CA GLU A 74 -6.28 10.21 1.81
C GLU A 74 -6.48 8.73 1.57
N GLN A 75 -5.69 7.92 2.27
CA GLN A 75 -5.83 6.48 2.21
C GLN A 75 -5.78 5.93 3.63
N VAL A 76 -6.81 5.17 4.00
CA VAL A 76 -6.94 4.62 5.36
C VAL A 76 -7.37 3.16 5.33
N ASN A 77 -6.75 2.35 6.19
CA ASN A 77 -7.11 0.94 6.35
C ASN A 77 -8.17 0.78 7.45
N MET A 78 -9.29 0.12 7.14
CA MET A 78 -10.42 -0.04 8.06
C MET A 78 -10.81 -1.51 8.27
N CYS A 79 -11.21 -1.84 9.50
CA CYS A 79 -11.97 -3.05 9.76
C CYS A 79 -13.42 -2.89 9.29
N GLY A 80 -14.15 -4.00 9.13
CA GLY A 80 -15.53 -3.97 8.61
C GLY A 80 -16.48 -3.09 9.45
N GLN A 81 -16.35 -3.08 10.78
CA GLN A 81 -17.17 -2.24 11.64
C GLN A 81 -16.94 -0.75 11.36
N HIS A 82 -15.68 -0.31 11.35
CA HIS A 82 -15.35 1.10 11.13
C HIS A 82 -15.67 1.54 9.70
N LYS A 83 -15.46 0.68 8.70
CA LYS A 83 -15.89 0.97 7.33
C LYS A 83 -17.39 1.23 7.24
N SER A 84 -18.21 0.38 7.87
CA SER A 84 -19.66 0.54 7.83
C SER A 84 -20.13 1.79 8.58
N ALA A 85 -19.50 2.09 9.72
CA ALA A 85 -19.79 3.31 10.47
C ALA A 85 -19.42 4.58 9.67
N TRP A 86 -18.22 4.60 9.08
CA TRP A 86 -17.73 5.71 8.27
C TRP A 86 -18.60 5.95 7.03
N VAL A 87 -18.97 4.91 6.28
CA VAL A 87 -19.87 5.07 5.11
C VAL A 87 -21.23 5.64 5.55
N ARG A 88 -21.77 5.19 6.68
CA ARG A 88 -23.03 5.72 7.20
C ARG A 88 -22.93 7.20 7.56
N GLU A 89 -21.82 7.60 8.18
CA GLU A 89 -21.56 8.99 8.55
C GLU A 89 -21.41 9.87 7.32
N MET A 90 -20.58 9.48 6.35
CA MET A 90 -20.38 10.24 5.11
C MET A 90 -21.67 10.39 4.29
N ARG A 91 -22.53 9.36 4.27
CA ARG A 91 -23.84 9.44 3.60
C ARG A 91 -24.87 10.27 4.35
N ALA A 92 -24.66 10.51 5.65
CA ALA A 92 -25.54 11.33 6.47
C ALA A 92 -25.12 12.82 6.45
N GLN A 93 -23.92 13.14 5.95
CA GLN A 93 -23.51 14.53 5.76
C GLN A 93 -24.37 15.20 4.71
N GLU A 94 -24.80 16.43 5.02
CA GLU A 94 -25.54 17.26 4.08
C GLU A 94 -24.59 17.97 3.11
N GLY A 95 -25.01 18.07 1.85
CA GLY A 95 -24.23 18.69 0.78
C GLY A 95 -23.29 17.72 0.06
N ASN A 96 -22.52 18.28 -0.87
CA ASN A 96 -21.57 17.53 -1.69
C ASN A 96 -20.33 17.15 -0.87
N PRO A 97 -19.83 15.91 -0.97
CA PRO A 97 -18.59 15.51 -0.32
C PRO A 97 -17.43 16.40 -0.77
N ARG A 98 -16.62 16.81 0.21
CA ARG A 98 -15.44 17.63 -0.03
C ARG A 98 -14.21 17.02 0.62
N CYS A 99 -13.10 16.98 -0.10
CA CYS A 99 -11.84 16.56 0.49
C CYS A 99 -11.30 17.62 1.45
N ALA A 100 -10.93 17.19 2.67
CA ALA A 100 -10.35 18.07 3.67
C ALA A 100 -8.92 18.56 3.32
N HIS A 101 -8.16 17.82 2.52
CA HIS A 101 -6.80 18.21 2.12
C HIS A 101 -6.75 19.14 0.91
N CYS A 102 -7.39 18.78 -0.20
CA CYS A 102 -7.30 19.54 -1.45
C CYS A 102 -8.49 20.48 -1.69
N GLY A 103 -9.57 20.34 -0.91
CA GLY A 103 -10.77 21.16 -1.03
C GLY A 103 -11.65 20.82 -2.24
N HIS A 104 -11.30 19.82 -3.06
CA HIS A 104 -12.11 19.41 -4.20
C HIS A 104 -13.46 18.88 -3.72
N GLU A 105 -14.52 19.29 -4.41
CA GLU A 105 -15.91 18.91 -4.16
C GLU A 105 -16.37 17.93 -5.23
N PHE A 106 -17.11 16.90 -4.82
CA PHE A 106 -17.55 15.81 -5.69
C PHE A 106 -19.07 15.77 -5.75
N ASP A 107 -19.62 15.36 -6.90
CA ASP A 107 -21.08 15.24 -7.10
C ASP A 107 -21.71 14.17 -6.19
N SER A 108 -20.95 13.14 -5.82
CA SER A 108 -21.40 12.09 -4.91
C SER A 108 -20.26 11.48 -4.11
N LEU A 109 -20.60 10.75 -3.05
CA LEU A 109 -19.61 10.01 -2.26
C LEU A 109 -18.94 8.92 -3.10
N ASP A 110 -19.69 8.27 -3.96
CA ASP A 110 -19.19 7.18 -4.81
C ASP A 110 -18.18 7.70 -5.86
N ASP A 111 -18.27 8.98 -6.26
CA ASP A 111 -17.27 9.65 -7.11
C ASP A 111 -16.02 10.09 -6.31
N ALA A 112 -16.20 10.39 -5.02
CA ALA A 112 -15.13 10.85 -4.14
C ALA A 112 -14.27 9.73 -3.57
N VAL A 113 -14.80 8.49 -3.49
CA VAL A 113 -14.16 7.40 -2.75
C VAL A 113 -14.10 6.09 -3.53
N ARG A 114 -12.94 5.43 -3.44
CA ARG A 114 -12.78 4.03 -3.82
C ARG A 114 -12.59 3.17 -2.57
N ILE A 115 -13.46 2.17 -2.39
CA ILE A 115 -13.39 1.22 -1.28
C ILE A 115 -13.04 -0.16 -1.82
N THR A 116 -11.87 -0.68 -1.43
CA THR A 116 -11.35 -1.96 -1.94
C THR A 116 -11.20 -2.96 -0.80
N ALA A 117 -11.59 -4.21 -0.98
CA ALA A 117 -11.29 -5.27 -0.04
C ALA A 117 -9.79 -5.63 -0.09
N ILE A 118 -9.17 -5.85 1.07
CA ILE A 118 -7.72 -6.14 1.24
C ILE A 118 -7.48 -7.32 2.18
#